data_AF-A0ABD4BCR1-F1
#
_entry.id   AF-A0ABD4BCR1-F1
#
_cell.length_a   1.000
_cell.length_b   1.000
_cell.length_c   1.000
_cell.angle_alpha   90.00
_cell.angle_beta   90.00
_cell.angle_gamma   90.00
#
_symmetry.space_group_name_H-M   'P 1'
#
loop_
_entity.id
_entity.type
_entity.pdbx_description
1 polymer ?
#
loop_
_entity_poly.entity_id
_entity_poly.type
_entity_poly.pdbx_seq_one_letter_code
_entity_poly.pdbx_strand_id
1 'polypeptide(L)'
;MKTDSSFPLISQLHELQEDFERLLLTEEAKSSTLASLISEKTTLEKQLNALVNKEPQKVASVFSQKKHDSEVNDLISELHNLQERFEQLTLLEREDTEAAEWKSQKVEIKHKLHIVAIEQQQFQTMLNEKEKENQQLLTALHEAHEELERSFIAQDIIDAGQRRLNRLLERNPEWWEFDTLEISHSVIDDDYQVAQWRLTDVNLDNRLISELCFRTVLSNGIVGIIIQRADKSMSAPLVRWPIIYAQHKELPCVASRACDAPGSDNVFNVLGASDWNMIKALVVRLIDLLSHPEDSRLPEGLDVDYLKNGLIEFKTILAEWPNVLRYDTIELYDSLEIGDYHSIGIRLKALQLGDCSWADMDYRLATVSEPGNAFDQHPRLEFPEKTSEVLRSWFAESKDERSDRLELSFAQPNMIDTRVWNALDGDDRLTIVCLIASLDTQMMELQQKYLYERSDWQSWRHLGSSIKAILARKSTESQKLQKA
;
A
#
# COMPACT_ATOMS: atom_id res chain seq x y z
N MET A 1 -6.45 22.77 -25.35
CA MET A 1 -5.99 23.20 -26.69
C MET A 1 -5.67 21.97 -27.52
N LYS A 2 -6.44 21.78 -28.61
CA LYS A 2 -6.36 20.80 -29.72
C LYS A 2 -7.69 20.08 -29.89
N THR A 3 -8.63 20.79 -30.49
CA THR A 3 -9.86 20.25 -31.08
C THR A 3 -10.09 21.03 -32.37
N ASP A 4 -9.28 20.75 -33.39
CA ASP A 4 -9.35 21.43 -34.70
C ASP A 4 -9.07 20.46 -35.85
N SER A 5 -9.38 19.17 -35.68
CA SER A 5 -9.20 18.15 -36.73
C SER A 5 -10.50 17.70 -37.40
N SER A 6 -11.69 18.04 -36.88
CA SER A 6 -12.98 17.63 -37.48
C SER A 6 -13.58 18.65 -38.47
N PHE A 7 -13.25 19.93 -38.36
CA PHE A 7 -13.67 20.96 -39.33
C PHE A 7 -13.17 20.74 -40.77
N PRO A 8 -11.90 20.37 -41.02
CA PRO A 8 -11.43 20.20 -42.40
C PRO A 8 -12.08 18.99 -43.10
N LEU A 9 -12.46 17.95 -42.37
CA LEU A 9 -13.09 16.76 -42.96
C LEU A 9 -14.56 17.01 -43.38
N ILE A 10 -15.30 17.77 -42.57
CA ILE A 10 -16.69 18.15 -42.90
C ILE A 10 -16.73 19.12 -44.08
N SER A 11 -15.79 20.08 -44.14
CA SER A 11 -15.65 20.96 -45.31
C SER A 11 -15.25 20.20 -46.57
N GLN A 12 -14.35 19.23 -46.48
CA GLN A 12 -13.96 18.38 -47.62
C GLN A 12 -15.12 17.49 -48.12
N LEU A 13 -15.96 16.98 -47.22
CA LEU A 13 -17.16 16.23 -47.59
C LEU A 13 -18.22 17.10 -48.27
N HIS A 14 -18.40 18.34 -47.82
CA HIS A 14 -19.34 19.28 -48.42
C HIS A 14 -18.89 19.74 -49.81
N GLU A 15 -17.58 19.94 -50.01
CA GLU A 15 -16.98 20.27 -51.30
C GLU A 15 -17.12 19.12 -52.32
N LEU A 16 -16.92 17.88 -51.88
CA LEU A 16 -17.16 16.69 -52.69
C LEU A 16 -18.65 16.50 -53.06
N GLN A 17 -19.57 16.92 -52.19
CA GLN A 17 -21.01 16.86 -52.45
C GLN A 17 -21.44 17.94 -53.47
N GLU A 18 -20.92 19.16 -53.36
CA GLU A 18 -21.17 20.22 -54.34
C GLU A 18 -20.60 19.88 -55.73
N ASP A 19 -19.42 19.27 -55.81
CA ASP A 19 -18.83 18.83 -57.07
C ASP A 19 -19.65 17.71 -57.73
N PHE A 20 -20.24 16.81 -56.93
CA PHE A 20 -21.13 15.77 -57.44
C PHE A 20 -22.45 16.33 -57.99
N GLU A 21 -23.04 17.32 -57.32
CA GLU A 21 -24.26 18.00 -57.78
C GLU A 21 -24.01 18.81 -59.08
N ARG A 22 -22.84 19.48 -59.19
CA ARG A 22 -22.43 20.16 -60.42
C ARG A 22 -22.25 19.21 -61.59
N LEU A 23 -21.67 18.03 -61.36
CA LEU A 23 -21.52 17.01 -62.40
C LEU A 23 -22.88 16.47 -62.87
N LEU A 24 -23.84 16.28 -61.97
CA LEU A 24 -25.20 15.83 -62.29
C LEU A 24 -25.94 16.82 -63.22
N LEU A 25 -25.84 18.12 -62.94
CA LEU A 25 -26.42 19.18 -63.77
C LEU A 25 -25.78 19.24 -65.17
N THR A 26 -24.47 18.99 -65.28
CA THR A 26 -23.80 18.95 -66.59
C THR A 26 -24.15 17.72 -67.41
N GLU A 27 -24.49 16.59 -66.77
CA GLU A 27 -24.86 15.34 -67.43
C GLU A 27 -26.32 15.36 -67.93
N GLU A 28 -27.25 15.95 -67.17
CA GLU A 28 -28.62 16.23 -67.64
C GLU A 28 -28.62 17.16 -68.86
N ALA A 29 -27.80 18.22 -68.85
CA ALA A 29 -27.63 19.11 -69.99
C ALA A 29 -27.08 18.35 -71.23
N LYS A 30 -26.09 17.47 -71.05
CA LYS A 30 -25.50 16.65 -72.14
C LYS A 30 -26.47 15.60 -72.69
N SER A 31 -27.29 14.98 -71.85
CA SER A 31 -28.31 14.01 -72.28
C SER A 31 -29.42 14.67 -73.12
N SER A 32 -29.80 15.91 -72.78
CA SER A 32 -30.77 16.68 -73.56
C SER A 32 -30.25 17.06 -74.96
N THR A 33 -28.96 17.39 -75.09
CA THR A 33 -28.31 17.66 -76.39
C THR A 33 -28.12 16.41 -77.25
N LEU A 34 -27.90 15.24 -76.65
CA LEU A 34 -27.82 13.97 -77.39
C LEU A 34 -29.19 13.55 -77.93
N ALA A 35 -30.26 13.76 -77.17
CA ALA A 35 -31.63 13.50 -77.63
C ALA A 35 -32.03 14.40 -78.82
N SER A 36 -31.63 15.68 -78.81
CA SER A 36 -31.88 16.59 -79.95
C SER A 36 -31.12 16.18 -81.20
N LEU A 37 -29.84 15.80 -81.07
CA LEU A 37 -29.01 15.38 -82.21
C LEU A 37 -29.48 14.05 -82.84
N ILE A 38 -29.98 13.11 -82.04
CA ILE A 38 -30.59 11.87 -82.55
C ILE A 38 -31.87 12.18 -83.34
N SER A 39 -32.70 13.11 -82.86
CA SER A 39 -33.90 13.53 -83.59
C SER A 39 -33.55 14.20 -84.93
N GLU A 40 -32.51 15.03 -84.97
CA GLU A 40 -32.04 15.71 -86.17
C GLU A 40 -31.46 14.71 -87.20
N LYS A 41 -30.68 13.73 -86.75
CA LYS A 41 -30.18 12.63 -87.58
C LYS A 41 -31.32 11.85 -88.25
N THR A 42 -32.37 11.51 -87.50
CA THR A 42 -33.52 10.78 -88.09
C THR A 42 -34.31 11.61 -89.10
N THR A 43 -34.34 12.94 -88.95
CA THR A 43 -34.96 13.82 -89.95
C THR A 43 -34.12 13.95 -91.23
N LEU A 44 -32.80 14.02 -91.12
CA LEU A 44 -31.88 14.08 -92.26
C LEU A 44 -31.86 12.75 -93.03
N GLU A 45 -31.90 11.59 -92.34
CA GLU A 45 -32.01 10.28 -92.99
C GLU A 45 -33.33 10.12 -93.77
N LYS A 46 -34.43 10.69 -93.27
CA LYS A 46 -35.70 10.76 -94.02
C LYS A 46 -35.62 11.69 -95.23
N GLN A 47 -34.92 12.82 -95.13
CA GLN A 47 -34.76 13.77 -96.24
C GLN A 47 -33.84 13.21 -97.35
N LEU A 48 -32.77 12.49 -96.99
CA LEU A 48 -31.88 11.83 -97.95
C LEU A 48 -32.61 10.71 -98.70
N ASN A 49 -33.39 9.88 -98.00
CA ASN A 49 -34.22 8.85 -98.63
C ASN A 49 -35.36 9.43 -99.50
N ALA A 50 -35.78 10.67 -99.27
CA ALA A 50 -36.76 11.37 -100.12
C ALA A 50 -36.13 11.99 -101.37
N LEU A 51 -34.85 12.36 -101.33
CA LEU A 51 -34.09 12.89 -102.48
C LEU A 51 -33.58 11.76 -103.40
N VAL A 52 -33.15 10.64 -102.84
CA VAL A 52 -32.69 9.46 -103.61
C VAL A 52 -33.84 8.77 -104.38
N ASN A 53 -35.09 8.97 -103.96
CA ASN A 53 -36.28 8.42 -104.63
C ASN A 53 -36.97 9.40 -105.61
N LYS A 54 -36.39 10.58 -105.87
CA LYS A 54 -36.85 11.54 -106.88
C LYS A 54 -35.75 11.79 -107.92
N GLU A 55 -35.61 10.84 -108.86
CA GLU A 55 -35.43 11.03 -110.32
C GLU A 55 -34.66 9.86 -110.95
N PRO A 56 -35.38 8.94 -111.61
CA PRO A 56 -34.82 8.22 -112.75
C PRO A 56 -35.74 8.42 -113.97
N GLN A 57 -35.50 9.42 -114.81
CA GLN A 57 -35.96 9.41 -116.22
C GLN A 57 -35.36 10.57 -117.07
N LYS A 58 -34.86 10.18 -118.26
CA LYS A 58 -34.13 10.91 -119.34
C LYS A 58 -32.61 10.87 -119.16
N VAL A 59 -31.85 9.90 -119.66
CA VAL A 59 -31.84 9.17 -120.95
C VAL A 59 -31.80 10.08 -122.19
N ALA A 60 -30.57 10.19 -122.73
CA ALA A 60 -30.12 10.20 -124.14
C ALA A 60 -31.09 10.76 -125.20
N SER A 61 -30.71 11.73 -126.04
CA SER A 61 -29.59 11.76 -127.00
C SER A 61 -29.56 13.18 -127.63
N VAL A 62 -28.44 13.81 -128.01
CA VAL A 62 -27.63 13.62 -129.24
C VAL A 62 -26.44 14.64 -129.19
N PHE A 63 -25.22 14.13 -129.42
CA PHE A 63 -23.97 14.79 -129.89
C PHE A 63 -23.23 15.89 -129.09
N SER A 64 -22.06 15.55 -128.54
CA SER A 64 -20.70 15.98 -128.98
C SER A 64 -19.71 16.11 -127.81
N GLN A 65 -18.66 15.28 -127.83
CA GLN A 65 -17.29 15.46 -127.30
C GLN A 65 -17.04 16.34 -126.04
N LYS A 66 -16.63 15.65 -124.95
CA LYS A 66 -15.70 16.00 -123.85
C LYS A 66 -16.29 15.75 -122.45
N LYS A 67 -15.90 14.65 -121.79
CA LYS A 67 -15.78 14.51 -120.31
C LYS A 67 -15.39 13.07 -119.95
N HIS A 68 -14.12 12.84 -119.56
CA HIS A 68 -13.69 11.59 -118.92
C HIS A 68 -12.96 11.82 -117.57
N ASP A 69 -12.89 13.06 -117.08
CA ASP A 69 -12.17 13.40 -115.84
C ASP A 69 -13.10 13.61 -114.61
N SER A 70 -14.42 13.40 -114.76
CA SER A 70 -15.42 13.64 -113.70
C SER A 70 -15.68 12.38 -112.86
N GLU A 71 -15.87 11.22 -113.50
CA GLU A 71 -16.34 10.01 -112.83
C GLU A 71 -15.25 9.32 -111.99
N VAL A 72 -13.98 9.54 -112.30
CA VAL A 72 -12.85 9.00 -111.52
C VAL A 72 -12.66 9.76 -110.20
N ASN A 73 -12.95 11.06 -110.18
CA ASN A 73 -12.85 11.87 -108.95
C ASN A 73 -14.00 11.60 -107.97
N ASP A 74 -15.19 11.26 -108.48
CA ASP A 74 -16.35 10.96 -107.63
C ASP A 74 -16.17 9.61 -106.89
N LEU A 75 -15.62 8.59 -107.55
CA LEU A 75 -15.34 7.29 -106.93
C LEU A 75 -14.21 7.33 -105.88
N ILE A 76 -13.20 8.19 -106.08
CA ILE A 76 -12.12 8.40 -105.09
C ILE A 76 -12.68 9.10 -103.84
N SER A 77 -13.64 10.00 -104.02
CA SER A 77 -14.29 10.72 -102.93
C SER A 77 -15.18 9.81 -102.07
N GLU A 78 -15.89 8.85 -102.69
CA GLU A 78 -16.71 7.88 -101.97
C GLU A 78 -15.89 6.88 -101.14
N LEU A 79 -14.74 6.43 -101.65
CA LEU A 79 -13.84 5.55 -100.90
C LEU A 79 -13.23 6.25 -99.68
N HIS A 80 -12.89 7.53 -99.81
CA HIS A 80 -12.36 8.32 -98.68
C HIS A 80 -13.40 8.47 -97.56
N ASN A 81 -14.66 8.69 -97.93
CA ASN A 81 -15.76 8.92 -96.99
C ASN A 81 -16.14 7.62 -96.22
N LEU A 82 -16.05 6.46 -96.86
CA LEU A 82 -16.28 5.16 -96.19
C LEU A 82 -15.16 4.82 -95.19
N GLN A 83 -13.92 5.19 -95.50
CA GLN A 83 -12.78 4.94 -94.64
C GLN A 83 -12.83 5.79 -93.37
N GLU A 84 -13.19 7.07 -93.52
CA GLU A 84 -13.39 8.00 -92.39
C GLU A 84 -14.51 7.54 -91.45
N ARG A 85 -15.56 6.93 -92.01
CA ARG A 85 -16.71 6.42 -91.25
C ARG A 85 -16.39 5.14 -90.47
N PHE A 86 -15.48 4.32 -90.97
CA PHE A 86 -15.01 3.12 -90.26
C PHE A 86 -14.11 3.49 -89.06
N GLU A 87 -13.25 4.51 -89.22
CA GLU A 87 -12.48 5.07 -88.12
C GLU A 87 -13.37 5.68 -87.02
N GLN A 88 -14.46 6.36 -87.40
CA GLN A 88 -15.43 6.88 -86.43
C GLN A 88 -16.15 5.78 -85.63
N LEU A 89 -16.49 4.65 -86.26
CA LEU A 89 -17.16 3.54 -85.58
C LEU A 89 -16.25 2.84 -84.56
N THR A 90 -14.96 2.67 -84.91
CA THR A 90 -13.97 2.07 -84.00
C THR A 90 -13.62 2.96 -82.80
N LEU A 91 -13.76 4.28 -82.94
CA LEU A 91 -13.66 5.24 -81.83
C LEU A 91 -14.84 5.12 -80.87
N LEU A 92 -16.07 4.99 -81.38
CA LEU A 92 -17.29 4.88 -80.58
C LEU A 92 -17.34 3.60 -79.72
N GLU A 93 -16.89 2.46 -80.24
CA GLU A 93 -16.86 1.21 -79.47
C GLU A 93 -15.89 1.27 -78.27
N ARG A 94 -14.82 2.05 -78.37
CA ARG A 94 -13.89 2.28 -77.24
C ARG A 94 -14.54 3.12 -76.14
N GLU A 95 -15.24 4.18 -76.50
CA GLU A 95 -15.91 5.09 -75.55
C GLU A 95 -16.98 4.36 -74.71
N ASP A 96 -17.71 3.40 -75.29
CA ASP A 96 -18.71 2.60 -74.57
C ASP A 96 -18.08 1.64 -73.54
N THR A 97 -16.90 1.08 -73.83
CA THR A 97 -16.19 0.21 -72.87
C THR A 97 -15.63 0.99 -71.68
N GLU A 98 -15.10 2.18 -71.91
CA GLU A 98 -14.60 3.08 -70.85
C GLU A 98 -15.77 3.58 -69.96
N ALA A 99 -16.94 3.83 -70.54
CA ALA A 99 -18.14 4.22 -69.80
C ALA A 99 -18.68 3.11 -68.87
N ALA A 100 -18.52 1.84 -69.25
CA ALA A 100 -18.93 0.69 -68.42
C ALA A 100 -17.99 0.48 -67.22
N GLU A 101 -16.68 0.61 -67.42
CA GLU A 101 -15.67 0.54 -66.34
C GLU A 101 -15.87 1.67 -65.32
N TRP A 102 -16.14 2.89 -65.80
CA TRP A 102 -16.41 4.04 -64.94
C TRP A 102 -17.65 3.85 -64.05
N LYS A 103 -18.73 3.24 -64.59
CA LYS A 103 -19.94 2.91 -63.81
C LYS A 103 -19.64 1.91 -62.70
N SER A 104 -18.83 0.89 -62.98
CA SER A 104 -18.42 -0.11 -61.98
C SER A 104 -17.58 0.53 -60.85
N GLN A 105 -16.58 1.34 -61.21
CA GLN A 105 -15.76 2.07 -60.25
C GLN A 105 -16.59 3.04 -59.39
N LYS A 106 -17.59 3.70 -59.96
CA LYS A 106 -18.51 4.59 -59.23
C LYS A 106 -19.32 3.84 -58.16
N VAL A 107 -19.77 2.62 -58.45
CA VAL A 107 -20.47 1.78 -57.47
C VAL A 107 -19.51 1.33 -56.36
N GLU A 108 -18.28 0.95 -56.70
CA GLU A 108 -17.27 0.55 -55.71
C GLU A 108 -16.88 1.71 -54.79
N ILE A 109 -16.64 2.91 -55.35
CA ILE A 109 -16.35 4.12 -54.58
C ILE A 109 -17.52 4.48 -53.67
N LYS A 110 -18.76 4.39 -54.16
CA LYS A 110 -19.96 4.64 -53.35
C LYS A 110 -20.08 3.64 -52.20
N HIS A 111 -19.73 2.37 -52.41
CA HIS A 111 -19.72 1.37 -51.36
C HIS A 111 -18.64 1.65 -50.31
N LYS A 112 -17.41 2.00 -50.73
CA LYS A 112 -16.33 2.39 -49.81
C LYS A 112 -16.68 3.64 -48.99
N LEU A 113 -17.30 4.64 -49.61
CA LEU A 113 -17.79 5.83 -48.91
C LEU A 113 -18.84 5.49 -47.85
N HIS A 114 -19.73 4.54 -48.14
CA HIS A 114 -20.73 4.10 -47.17
C HIS A 114 -20.11 3.38 -45.98
N ILE A 115 -19.10 2.52 -46.21
CA ILE A 115 -18.35 1.84 -45.14
C ILE A 115 -17.63 2.86 -44.25
N VAL A 116 -16.92 3.81 -44.85
CA VAL A 116 -16.21 4.87 -44.12
C VAL A 116 -17.17 5.71 -43.29
N ALA A 117 -18.37 6.02 -43.80
CA ALA A 117 -19.38 6.75 -43.05
C ALA A 117 -19.87 5.97 -41.81
N ILE A 118 -20.04 4.64 -41.92
CA ILE A 118 -20.41 3.78 -40.78
C ILE A 118 -19.28 3.74 -39.75
N GLU A 119 -18.04 3.56 -40.18
CA GLU A 119 -16.87 3.55 -39.28
C GLU A 119 -16.72 4.90 -38.56
N GLN A 120 -16.88 6.02 -39.28
CA GLN A 120 -16.85 7.36 -38.68
C GLN A 120 -17.94 7.53 -37.62
N GLN A 121 -19.15 7.03 -37.88
CA GLN A 121 -20.23 7.06 -36.90
C GLN A 121 -19.90 6.22 -35.65
N GLN A 122 -19.32 5.03 -35.83
CA GLN A 122 -18.89 4.18 -34.72
C GLN A 122 -17.77 4.82 -33.89
N PHE A 123 -16.80 5.46 -34.54
CA PHE A 123 -15.76 6.20 -33.85
C PHE A 123 -16.33 7.38 -33.06
N GLN A 124 -17.31 8.10 -33.61
CA GLN A 124 -17.95 9.20 -32.91
C GLN A 124 -18.73 8.72 -31.68
N THR A 125 -19.42 7.57 -31.77
CA THR A 125 -20.11 7.00 -30.61
C THR A 125 -19.13 6.56 -29.53
N MET A 126 -18.02 5.92 -29.91
CA MET A 126 -17.00 5.49 -28.96
C MET A 126 -16.33 6.68 -28.27
N LEU A 127 -16.07 7.77 -29.02
CA LEU A 127 -15.51 8.99 -28.47
C LEU A 127 -16.44 9.62 -27.43
N ASN A 128 -17.74 9.71 -27.73
CA ASN A 128 -18.73 10.23 -26.80
C ASN A 128 -18.86 9.36 -25.53
N GLU A 129 -18.79 8.03 -25.67
CA GLU A 129 -18.78 7.10 -24.53
C GLU A 129 -17.54 7.31 -23.65
N LYS A 130 -16.36 7.46 -24.26
CA LYS A 130 -15.12 7.73 -23.53
C LYS A 130 -15.11 9.10 -22.86
N GLU A 131 -15.68 10.12 -23.49
CA GLU A 131 -15.86 11.43 -22.86
C GLU A 131 -16.79 11.36 -21.65
N LYS A 132 -17.88 10.60 -21.75
CA LYS A 132 -18.80 10.37 -20.62
C LYS A 132 -18.14 9.60 -19.48
N GLU A 133 -17.40 8.54 -19.80
CA GLU A 133 -16.63 7.76 -18.82
C GLU A 133 -15.61 8.67 -18.11
N ASN A 134 -14.90 9.52 -18.85
CA ASN A 134 -13.94 10.46 -18.28
C ASN A 134 -14.60 11.50 -17.36
N GLN A 135 -15.78 12.03 -17.74
CA GLN A 135 -16.55 12.93 -16.88
C GLN A 135 -17.01 12.24 -15.58
N GLN A 136 -17.41 10.97 -15.65
CA GLN A 136 -17.79 10.18 -14.48
C GLN A 136 -16.59 9.94 -13.55
N LEU A 137 -15.43 9.59 -14.12
CA LEU A 137 -14.19 9.41 -13.35
C LEU A 137 -13.74 10.71 -12.67
N LEU A 138 -13.83 11.84 -13.36
CA LEU A 138 -13.53 13.15 -12.78
C LEU A 138 -14.46 13.49 -11.62
N THR A 139 -15.74 13.16 -11.73
CA THR A 139 -16.72 13.39 -10.65
C THR A 139 -16.41 12.51 -9.44
N ALA A 140 -16.17 11.22 -9.66
CA ALA A 140 -15.79 10.29 -8.59
C ALA A 140 -14.48 10.70 -7.89
N LEU A 141 -13.51 11.24 -8.65
CA LEU A 141 -12.27 11.74 -8.09
C LEU A 141 -12.49 12.97 -7.21
N HIS A 142 -13.36 13.91 -7.61
CA HIS A 142 -13.72 15.06 -6.77
C HIS A 142 -14.43 14.62 -5.48
N GLU A 143 -15.38 13.69 -5.57
CA GLU A 143 -16.09 13.17 -4.39
C GLU A 143 -15.11 12.50 -3.40
N ALA A 144 -14.18 11.69 -3.91
CA ALA A 144 -13.14 11.08 -3.08
C ALA A 144 -12.20 12.11 -2.44
N HIS A 145 -11.89 13.20 -3.16
CA HIS A 145 -11.06 14.28 -2.62
C HIS A 145 -11.78 15.04 -1.51
N GLU A 146 -13.05 15.38 -1.70
CA GLU A 146 -13.85 16.05 -0.66
C GLU A 146 -14.00 15.18 0.60
N GLU A 147 -14.18 13.87 0.46
CA GLU A 147 -14.29 12.98 1.62
C GLU A 147 -12.96 12.87 2.37
N LEU A 148 -11.84 12.82 1.64
CA LEU A 148 -10.51 12.86 2.25
C LEU A 148 -10.28 14.18 2.99
N GLU A 149 -10.58 15.33 2.39
CA GLU A 149 -10.47 16.64 3.04
C GLU A 149 -11.31 16.71 4.32
N ARG A 150 -12.56 16.22 4.29
CA ARG A 150 -13.42 16.14 5.48
C ARG A 150 -12.80 15.26 6.56
N SER A 151 -12.21 14.12 6.19
CA SER A 151 -11.55 13.24 7.14
C SER A 151 -10.32 13.90 7.79
N PHE A 152 -9.51 14.63 7.01
CA PHE A 152 -8.35 15.36 7.53
C PHE A 152 -8.76 16.48 8.48
N ILE A 153 -9.79 17.26 8.14
CA ILE A 153 -10.32 18.31 9.02
C ILE A 153 -10.86 17.71 10.32
N ALA A 154 -11.61 16.60 10.24
CA ALA A 154 -12.11 15.91 11.42
C ALA A 154 -10.97 15.41 12.32
N GLN A 155 -9.92 14.84 11.72
CA GLN A 155 -8.73 14.40 12.44
C GLN A 155 -8.00 15.57 13.12
N ASP A 156 -7.81 16.69 12.43
CA ASP A 156 -7.18 17.89 13.00
C ASP A 156 -7.96 18.44 14.20
N ILE A 157 -9.30 18.41 14.16
CA ILE A 157 -10.16 18.82 15.28
C ILE A 157 -9.97 17.87 16.46
N ILE A 158 -9.94 16.56 16.22
CA ILE A 158 -9.70 15.53 17.25
C ILE A 158 -8.31 15.74 17.88
N ASP A 159 -7.27 15.88 17.06
CA ASP A 159 -5.89 16.09 17.49
C ASP A 159 -5.76 17.40 18.30
N ALA A 160 -6.40 18.48 17.87
CA ALA A 160 -6.40 19.74 18.61
C ALA A 160 -7.11 19.60 19.96
N GLY A 161 -8.22 18.85 20.00
CA GLY A 161 -8.93 18.48 21.22
C GLY A 161 -8.04 17.69 22.18
N GLN A 162 -7.38 16.64 21.68
CA GLN A 162 -6.46 15.80 22.45
C GLN A 162 -5.28 16.62 22.98
N ARG A 163 -4.64 17.46 22.18
CA ARG A 163 -3.54 18.35 22.64
C ARG A 163 -4.01 19.32 23.73
N ARG A 164 -5.26 19.80 23.67
CA ARG A 164 -5.82 20.66 24.71
C ARG A 164 -6.10 19.87 25.99
N LEU A 165 -6.68 18.68 25.87
CA LEU A 165 -6.95 17.79 27.00
C LEU A 165 -5.65 17.36 27.69
N ASN A 166 -4.63 16.96 26.93
CA ASN A 166 -3.32 16.61 27.45
C ASN A 166 -2.69 17.77 28.23
N ARG A 167 -2.77 19.00 27.71
CA ARG A 167 -2.34 20.21 28.45
C ARG A 167 -3.14 20.45 29.75
N LEU A 168 -4.40 20.03 29.82
CA LEU A 168 -5.20 20.13 31.05
C LEU A 168 -4.83 19.03 32.05
N LEU A 169 -4.56 17.82 31.56
CA LEU A 169 -4.08 16.69 32.37
C LEU A 169 -2.67 16.95 32.92
N GLU A 170 -1.77 17.51 32.11
CA GLU A 170 -0.43 17.97 32.56
C GLU A 170 -0.52 19.00 33.68
N ARG A 171 -1.54 19.86 33.67
CA ARG A 171 -1.78 20.88 34.70
C ARG A 171 -2.49 20.35 35.93
N ASN A 172 -3.21 19.24 35.80
CA ASN A 172 -3.89 18.55 36.89
C ASN A 172 -3.39 17.11 36.98
N PRO A 173 -2.11 16.91 37.35
CA PRO A 173 -1.51 15.58 37.39
C PRO A 173 -2.18 14.68 38.43
N GLU A 174 -2.97 15.21 39.36
CA GLU A 174 -3.73 14.46 40.39
C GLU A 174 -5.11 13.98 39.89
N TRP A 175 -5.58 14.44 38.73
CA TRP A 175 -6.87 14.00 38.19
C TRP A 175 -6.85 12.52 37.80
N TRP A 176 -7.74 11.73 38.41
CA TRP A 176 -7.95 10.32 38.09
C TRP A 176 -9.38 10.10 37.59
N GLU A 177 -9.51 9.68 36.33
CA GLU A 177 -10.79 9.48 35.66
C GLU A 177 -11.16 7.99 35.62
N PHE A 178 -12.34 7.66 36.13
CA PHE A 178 -12.97 6.33 36.09
C PHE A 178 -14.48 6.48 36.31
N ASP A 179 -15.25 5.54 35.76
CA ASP A 179 -16.71 5.58 35.86
C ASP A 179 -17.20 5.01 37.19
N THR A 180 -16.70 3.84 37.59
CA THR A 180 -17.09 3.20 38.85
C THR A 180 -15.88 2.69 39.61
N LEU A 181 -15.97 2.73 40.95
CA LEU A 181 -14.98 2.18 41.87
C LEU A 181 -15.71 1.36 42.92
N GLU A 182 -15.49 0.05 42.90
CA GLU A 182 -15.97 -0.88 43.91
C GLU A 182 -14.77 -1.40 44.71
N ILE A 183 -14.82 -1.24 46.03
CA ILE A 183 -13.79 -1.72 46.95
C ILE A 183 -14.45 -2.68 47.92
N SER A 184 -13.93 -3.91 47.99
CA SER A 184 -14.31 -4.88 49.01
C SER A 184 -13.08 -5.25 49.83
N HIS A 185 -13.21 -5.24 51.15
CA HIS A 185 -12.14 -5.66 52.05
C HIS A 185 -12.45 -7.06 52.57
N SER A 186 -11.41 -7.89 52.70
CA SER A 186 -11.49 -9.18 53.37
C SER A 186 -10.24 -9.36 54.21
N VAL A 187 -10.42 -9.59 55.52
CA VAL A 187 -9.34 -9.99 56.42
C VAL A 187 -9.25 -11.51 56.38
N ILE A 188 -8.08 -12.04 56.00
CA ILE A 188 -7.85 -13.50 55.96
C ILE A 188 -7.23 -13.96 57.30
N ASP A 189 -6.40 -13.12 57.93
CA ASP A 189 -5.77 -13.32 59.24
C ASP A 189 -5.34 -11.95 59.82
N ASP A 190 -4.98 -11.87 61.12
CA ASP A 190 -4.59 -10.61 61.80
C ASP A 190 -3.41 -9.89 61.11
N ASP A 191 -2.55 -10.64 60.40
CA ASP A 191 -1.38 -10.12 59.67
C ASP A 191 -1.61 -9.94 58.15
N TYR A 192 -2.77 -10.35 57.61
CA TYR A 192 -3.06 -10.35 56.17
C TYR A 192 -4.32 -9.55 55.84
N GLN A 193 -4.12 -8.30 55.44
CA GLN A 193 -5.18 -7.47 54.86
C GLN A 193 -5.19 -7.60 53.34
N VAL A 194 -6.37 -7.92 52.80
CA VAL A 194 -6.63 -7.96 51.35
C VAL A 194 -7.75 -7.00 51.01
N ALA A 195 -7.46 -6.05 50.12
CA ALA A 195 -8.49 -5.23 49.50
C ALA A 195 -8.61 -5.59 48.02
N GLN A 196 -9.83 -5.89 47.59
CA GLN A 196 -10.21 -6.17 46.23
C GLN A 196 -10.78 -4.89 45.62
N TRP A 197 -10.21 -4.53 44.47
CA TRP A 197 -10.51 -3.32 43.74
C TRP A 197 -11.09 -3.70 42.39
N ARG A 198 -12.13 -2.98 41.98
CA ARG A 198 -12.71 -3.07 40.65
C ARG A 198 -13.02 -1.67 40.16
N LEU A 199 -12.40 -1.31 39.05
CA LEU A 199 -12.57 -0.05 38.35
C LEU A 199 -13.13 -0.33 36.96
N THR A 200 -14.07 0.50 36.50
CA THR A 200 -14.57 0.46 35.11
C THR A 200 -14.22 1.74 34.37
N ASP A 201 -13.90 1.61 33.08
CA ASP A 201 -13.55 2.70 32.16
C ASP A 201 -12.52 3.67 32.78
N VAL A 202 -11.45 3.09 33.32
CA VAL A 202 -10.39 3.85 33.99
C VAL A 202 -9.36 4.34 32.98
N ASN A 203 -9.02 5.63 33.06
CA ASN A 203 -7.92 6.21 32.31
C ASN A 203 -6.64 6.19 33.16
N LEU A 204 -5.67 5.36 32.76
CA LEU A 204 -4.35 5.28 33.39
C LEU A 204 -3.27 5.44 32.32
N ASP A 205 -2.36 6.39 32.53
CA ASP A 205 -1.23 6.67 31.63
C ASP A 205 -1.66 6.86 30.16
N ASN A 206 -2.74 7.62 29.96
CA ASN A 206 -3.35 7.89 28.65
C ASN A 206 -3.93 6.65 27.94
N ARG A 207 -4.19 5.58 28.70
CA ARG A 207 -4.84 4.35 28.22
C ARG A 207 -6.17 4.15 28.92
N LEU A 208 -7.23 4.05 28.14
CA LEU A 208 -8.55 3.67 28.63
C LEU A 208 -8.62 2.15 28.83
N ILE A 209 -8.92 1.71 30.05
CA ILE A 209 -9.08 0.32 30.43
C ILE A 209 -10.53 0.11 30.84
N SER A 210 -11.28 -0.68 30.07
CA SER A 210 -12.71 -0.89 30.30
C SER A 210 -13.03 -1.52 31.66
N GLU A 211 -12.19 -2.44 32.12
CA GLU A 211 -12.33 -3.05 33.45
C GLU A 211 -10.95 -3.41 34.00
N LEU A 212 -10.62 -2.88 35.18
CA LEU A 212 -9.40 -3.17 35.91
C LEU A 212 -9.74 -3.76 37.28
N CYS A 213 -9.52 -5.06 37.41
CA CYS A 213 -9.67 -5.81 38.66
C CYS A 213 -8.30 -6.14 39.25
N PHE A 214 -8.08 -5.80 40.51
CA PHE A 214 -6.85 -6.17 41.21
C PHE A 214 -7.05 -6.31 42.71
N ARG A 215 -6.11 -6.98 43.37
CA ARG A 215 -6.06 -7.09 44.82
C ARG A 215 -4.79 -6.45 45.34
N THR A 216 -4.90 -5.64 46.38
CA THR A 216 -3.75 -5.24 47.19
C THR A 216 -3.65 -6.21 48.35
N VAL A 217 -2.53 -6.92 48.43
CA VAL A 217 -2.22 -7.84 49.53
C VAL A 217 -1.11 -7.21 50.34
N LEU A 218 -1.33 -7.06 51.64
CA LEU A 218 -0.34 -6.49 52.52
C LEU A 218 0.22 -7.61 53.43
N SER A 219 1.54 -7.76 53.42
CA SER A 219 2.27 -8.78 54.17
C SER A 219 3.62 -8.21 54.62
N ASN A 220 3.90 -8.26 55.93
CA ASN A 220 5.17 -7.76 56.51
C ASN A 220 5.51 -6.30 56.15
N GLY A 221 4.51 -5.41 56.10
CA GLY A 221 4.69 -3.98 55.78
C GLY A 221 4.84 -3.65 54.29
N ILE A 222 5.02 -4.64 53.41
CA ILE A 222 5.12 -4.43 51.95
C ILE A 222 3.79 -4.78 51.29
N VAL A 223 3.30 -3.89 50.42
CA VAL A 223 2.12 -4.15 49.59
C VAL A 223 2.55 -4.84 48.29
N GLY A 224 1.85 -5.91 47.94
CA GLY A 224 1.84 -6.50 46.60
C GLY A 224 0.54 -6.19 45.88
N ILE A 225 0.60 -6.00 44.57
CA ILE A 225 -0.58 -5.84 43.71
C ILE A 225 -0.77 -7.12 42.91
N ILE A 226 -1.96 -7.71 42.92
CA ILE A 226 -2.30 -8.88 42.12
C ILE A 226 -3.31 -8.46 41.07
N ILE A 227 -2.88 -8.36 39.80
CA ILE A 227 -3.75 -7.98 38.68
C ILE A 227 -4.54 -9.20 38.23
N GLN A 228 -5.84 -9.04 38.01
CA GLN A 228 -6.74 -10.11 37.61
C GLN A 228 -7.29 -9.81 36.22
N ARG A 229 -7.29 -10.83 35.35
CA ARG A 229 -7.93 -10.74 34.02
C ARG A 229 -9.22 -11.55 33.99
N ALA A 230 -10.22 -11.02 33.28
CA ALA A 230 -11.39 -11.80 32.88
C ALA A 230 -10.97 -12.96 31.96
N ASP A 231 -11.87 -13.93 31.74
CA ASP A 231 -11.59 -15.04 30.81
C ASP A 231 -11.14 -14.53 29.43
N LYS A 232 -10.34 -15.36 28.74
CA LYS A 232 -9.36 -15.08 27.67
C LYS A 232 -9.72 -14.09 26.53
N SER A 233 -10.90 -13.47 26.43
CA SER A 233 -11.36 -12.90 25.16
C SER A 233 -12.04 -11.52 25.12
N MET A 234 -12.03 -10.66 26.15
CA MET A 234 -12.81 -9.40 26.01
C MET A 234 -12.13 -8.06 26.33
N SER A 235 -11.05 -8.01 27.10
CA SER A 235 -10.14 -6.87 27.23
C SER A 235 -9.17 -7.25 28.33
N ALA A 236 -7.94 -7.63 27.99
CA ALA A 236 -6.96 -7.90 29.05
C ALA A 236 -6.57 -6.56 29.68
N PRO A 237 -6.53 -6.45 31.02
CA PRO A 237 -6.13 -5.21 31.69
C PRO A 237 -4.65 -4.86 31.45
N LEU A 238 -3.89 -5.72 30.78
CA LEU A 238 -2.50 -5.52 30.38
C LEU A 238 -2.39 -5.65 28.87
N VAL A 239 -1.53 -4.84 28.25
CA VAL A 239 -1.21 -4.94 26.82
C VAL A 239 -0.44 -6.23 26.56
N ARG A 240 0.52 -6.56 27.44
CA ARG A 240 1.35 -7.76 27.34
C ARG A 240 1.23 -8.59 28.61
N TRP A 241 0.42 -9.64 28.56
CA TRP A 241 0.35 -10.63 29.63
C TRP A 241 1.58 -11.56 29.58
N PRO A 242 2.41 -11.64 30.65
CA PRO A 242 3.62 -12.45 30.64
C PRO A 242 3.36 -13.92 30.29
N ILE A 243 4.17 -14.48 29.40
CA ILE A 243 4.01 -15.85 28.91
C ILE A 243 4.10 -16.91 30.01
N ILE A 244 4.93 -16.67 31.03
CA ILE A 244 5.08 -17.54 32.21
C ILE A 244 3.74 -17.66 32.96
N TYR A 245 2.91 -16.62 32.90
CA TYR A 245 1.59 -16.56 33.52
C TYR A 245 0.46 -16.76 32.50
N ALA A 246 0.73 -17.27 31.29
CA ALA A 246 -0.24 -17.36 30.21
C ALA A 246 -1.48 -18.21 30.54
N GLN A 247 -1.39 -19.16 31.47
CA GLN A 247 -2.53 -19.96 31.94
C GLN A 247 -3.14 -19.46 33.26
N HIS A 248 -2.51 -18.50 33.93
CA HIS A 248 -2.98 -17.96 35.20
C HIS A 248 -3.96 -16.81 34.97
N LYS A 249 -5.03 -16.72 35.76
CA LYS A 249 -5.97 -15.58 35.73
C LYS A 249 -5.46 -14.38 36.54
N GLU A 250 -4.40 -14.59 37.31
CA GLU A 250 -3.85 -13.62 38.24
C GLU A 250 -2.37 -13.43 37.97
N LEU A 251 -1.91 -12.19 38.07
CA LEU A 251 -0.52 -11.81 37.93
C LEU A 251 -0.05 -11.18 39.26
N PRO A 252 0.75 -11.89 40.07
CA PRO A 252 1.22 -11.39 41.36
C PRO A 252 2.40 -10.43 41.17
N CYS A 253 2.13 -9.13 41.17
CA CYS A 253 3.13 -8.06 41.21
C CYS A 253 3.54 -7.79 42.66
N VAL A 254 4.30 -8.73 43.24
CA VAL A 254 4.81 -8.64 44.61
C VAL A 254 6.30 -8.32 44.58
N ALA A 255 6.68 -7.22 45.22
CA ALA A 255 8.08 -6.88 45.41
C ALA A 255 8.68 -7.74 46.54
N SER A 256 9.51 -8.71 46.19
CA SER A 256 10.35 -9.43 47.16
C SER A 256 11.77 -8.92 47.03
N ARG A 257 12.29 -8.25 48.08
CA ARG A 257 13.69 -7.75 48.18
C ARG A 257 14.78 -8.83 48.02
N ALA A 258 14.40 -10.09 47.84
CA ALA A 258 15.33 -11.22 47.73
C ALA A 258 15.71 -11.58 46.28
N CYS A 259 15.11 -10.94 45.26
CA CYS A 259 15.24 -11.40 43.86
C CYS A 259 15.52 -10.27 42.85
N ASP A 260 16.43 -9.37 43.20
CA ASP A 260 16.70 -8.11 42.49
C ASP A 260 17.74 -8.23 41.35
N ALA A 261 18.02 -9.45 40.87
CA ALA A 261 18.97 -9.67 39.78
C ALA A 261 18.29 -9.55 38.38
N PRO A 262 18.95 -8.91 37.38
CA PRO A 262 18.48 -8.94 35.99
C PRO A 262 18.38 -10.39 35.49
N GLY A 263 17.16 -10.84 35.17
CA GLY A 263 16.88 -12.21 34.75
C GLY A 263 16.36 -13.15 35.85
N SER A 264 15.97 -12.63 37.02
CA SER A 264 15.06 -13.36 37.91
C SER A 264 13.67 -13.47 37.28
N ASP A 265 12.95 -14.56 37.57
CA ASP A 265 11.56 -14.81 37.13
C ASP A 265 10.54 -13.85 37.78
N ASN A 266 11.00 -12.71 38.30
CA ASN A 266 10.13 -11.70 38.85
C ASN A 266 9.24 -11.13 37.74
N VAL A 267 7.94 -11.08 38.01
CA VAL A 267 6.91 -10.52 37.13
C VAL A 267 7.34 -9.17 36.57
N PHE A 268 7.94 -8.30 37.41
CA PHE A 268 8.35 -6.97 36.99
C PHE A 268 9.39 -6.96 35.87
N ASN A 269 10.19 -8.01 35.69
CA ASN A 269 11.18 -8.06 34.59
C ASN A 269 10.53 -8.39 33.24
N VAL A 270 9.33 -8.96 33.24
CA VAL A 270 8.66 -9.46 32.02
C VAL A 270 7.52 -8.54 31.55
N LEU A 271 7.13 -7.55 32.37
CA LEU A 271 6.11 -6.56 31.99
C LEU A 271 6.51 -5.73 30.76
N GLY A 272 5.52 -5.42 29.92
CA GLY A 272 5.63 -4.46 28.83
C GLY A 272 5.90 -3.04 29.31
N ALA A 273 6.24 -2.14 28.38
CA ALA A 273 6.54 -0.75 28.68
C ALA A 273 5.29 -0.04 29.20
N SER A 274 4.17 -0.16 28.48
CA SER A 274 2.89 0.45 28.88
C SER A 274 2.39 -0.12 30.20
N ASP A 275 2.54 -1.43 30.41
CA ASP A 275 2.07 -2.09 31.63
C ASP A 275 2.92 -1.71 32.86
N TRP A 276 4.23 -1.54 32.68
CA TRP A 276 5.11 -1.02 33.74
C TRP A 276 4.75 0.41 34.15
N ASN A 277 4.49 1.29 33.19
CA ASN A 277 4.10 2.66 33.46
C ASN A 277 2.70 2.73 34.09
N MET A 278 1.77 1.89 33.64
CA MET A 278 0.45 1.75 34.23
C MET A 278 0.51 1.33 35.70
N ILE A 279 1.34 0.35 36.09
CA ILE A 279 1.48 -0.06 37.49
C ILE A 279 2.07 1.09 38.34
N LYS A 280 3.10 1.78 37.85
CA LYS A 280 3.66 2.95 38.56
C LYS A 280 2.59 4.04 38.74
N ALA A 281 1.81 4.33 37.71
CA ALA A 281 0.73 5.29 37.75
C ALA A 281 -0.37 4.85 38.75
N LEU A 282 -0.79 3.58 38.70
CA LEU A 282 -1.79 3.01 39.61
C LEU A 282 -1.38 3.17 41.07
N VAL A 283 -0.12 2.88 41.42
CA VAL A 283 0.39 3.04 42.79
C VAL A 283 0.30 4.50 43.24
N VAL A 284 0.69 5.45 42.38
CA VAL A 284 0.59 6.88 42.70
C VAL A 284 -0.87 7.31 42.90
N ARG A 285 -1.78 6.85 42.03
CA ARG A 285 -3.23 7.13 42.13
C ARG A 285 -3.84 6.56 43.40
N LEU A 286 -3.46 5.35 43.79
CA LEU A 286 -3.95 4.73 45.02
C LEU A 286 -3.46 5.47 46.27
N ILE A 287 -2.19 5.90 46.31
CA ILE A 287 -1.66 6.71 47.41
C ILE A 287 -2.43 8.03 47.55
N ASP A 288 -2.77 8.66 46.42
CA ASP A 288 -3.52 9.91 46.39
C ASP A 288 -4.98 9.72 46.84
N LEU A 289 -5.66 8.67 46.35
CA LEU A 289 -7.00 8.31 46.79
C LEU A 289 -7.06 8.05 48.30
N LEU A 290 -6.09 7.31 48.84
CA LEU A 290 -6.00 7.03 50.28
C LEU A 290 -5.56 8.26 51.10
N SER A 291 -5.08 9.33 50.47
CA SER A 291 -4.75 10.59 51.16
C SER A 291 -5.96 11.48 51.40
N HIS A 292 -7.12 11.14 50.81
CA HIS A 292 -8.39 11.84 50.96
C HIS A 292 -9.42 10.93 51.67
N PRO A 293 -9.24 10.64 52.97
CA PRO A 293 -10.05 9.66 53.71
C PRO A 293 -11.52 10.06 53.92
N GLU A 294 -11.91 11.30 53.58
CA GLU A 294 -13.31 11.74 53.59
C GLU A 294 -14.14 11.18 52.43
N ASP A 295 -13.51 10.44 51.52
CA ASP A 295 -14.16 9.79 50.40
C ASP A 295 -15.00 8.59 50.86
N SER A 296 -16.33 8.70 50.75
CA SER A 296 -17.32 7.72 51.20
C SER A 296 -17.27 6.35 50.50
N ARG A 297 -16.31 6.17 49.59
CA ARG A 297 -16.11 4.95 48.79
C ARG A 297 -15.22 3.91 49.48
N LEU A 298 -14.49 4.29 50.54
CA LEU A 298 -13.65 3.37 51.29
C LEU A 298 -14.49 2.50 52.25
N PRO A 299 -14.25 1.18 52.31
CA PRO A 299 -15.05 0.30 53.15
C PRO A 299 -14.68 0.45 54.64
N GLU A 300 -15.68 0.36 55.51
CA GLU A 300 -15.49 0.36 56.97
C GLU A 300 -14.63 -0.85 57.41
N GLY A 301 -13.49 -0.59 58.05
CA GLY A 301 -12.59 -1.64 58.56
C GLY A 301 -11.27 -1.80 57.78
N LEU A 302 -11.08 -1.09 56.67
CA LEU A 302 -9.78 -1.03 55.99
C LEU A 302 -8.82 -0.11 56.76
N ASP A 303 -7.62 -0.58 57.07
CA ASP A 303 -6.56 0.27 57.63
C ASP A 303 -5.91 1.11 56.52
N VAL A 304 -6.48 2.30 56.32
CA VAL A 304 -6.08 3.25 55.28
C VAL A 304 -4.62 3.69 55.44
N ASP A 305 -4.19 3.96 56.68
CA ASP A 305 -2.84 4.42 56.97
C ASP A 305 -1.81 3.32 56.72
N TYR A 306 -2.12 2.09 57.13
CA TYR A 306 -1.23 0.95 56.92
C TYR A 306 -1.10 0.59 55.43
N LEU A 307 -2.21 0.57 54.69
CA LEU A 307 -2.18 0.35 53.24
C LEU A 307 -1.42 1.45 52.50
N LYS A 308 -1.64 2.71 52.87
CA LYS A 308 -0.95 3.87 52.28
C LYS A 308 0.56 3.78 52.50
N ASN A 309 1.00 3.49 53.73
CA ASN A 309 2.42 3.37 54.04
C ASN A 309 3.08 2.22 53.24
N GLY A 310 2.41 1.07 53.14
CA GLY A 310 2.92 -0.04 52.34
C GLY A 310 2.97 0.26 50.84
N LEU A 311 2.03 1.04 50.30
CA LEU A 311 2.06 1.52 48.92
C LEU A 311 3.17 2.55 48.67
N ILE A 312 3.49 3.41 49.65
CA ILE A 312 4.62 4.34 49.57
C ILE A 312 5.94 3.56 49.51
N GLU A 313 6.12 2.53 50.34
CA GLU A 313 7.30 1.67 50.28
C GLU A 313 7.37 0.92 48.94
N PHE A 314 6.24 0.39 48.47
CA PHE A 314 6.16 -0.26 47.16
C PHE A 314 6.53 0.69 46.01
N LYS A 315 6.08 1.96 46.06
CA LYS A 315 6.48 3.00 45.10
C LYS A 315 7.99 3.22 45.08
N THR A 316 8.63 3.26 46.25
CA THR A 316 10.10 3.39 46.35
C THR A 316 10.79 2.20 45.73
N ILE A 317 10.32 0.97 45.97
CA ILE A 317 10.88 -0.24 45.36
C ILE A 317 10.76 -0.20 43.83
N LEU A 318 9.61 0.23 43.30
CA LEU A 318 9.43 0.37 41.84
C LEU A 318 10.34 1.44 41.23
N ALA A 319 10.65 2.51 41.97
CA ALA A 319 11.55 3.57 41.51
C ALA A 319 13.03 3.13 41.49
N GLU A 320 13.42 2.27 42.43
CA GLU A 320 14.77 1.69 42.50
C GLU A 320 14.93 0.41 41.67
N TRP A 321 13.88 -0.01 40.94
CA TRP A 321 13.89 -1.24 40.17
C TRP A 321 14.96 -1.18 39.05
N PRO A 322 15.71 -2.27 38.80
CA PRO A 322 16.71 -2.29 37.74
C PRO A 322 16.15 -1.90 36.37
N ASN A 323 16.96 -1.19 35.57
CA ASN A 323 16.63 -0.89 34.18
C ASN A 323 16.63 -2.18 33.35
N VAL A 324 15.44 -2.60 32.96
CA VAL A 324 15.21 -3.74 32.06
C VAL A 324 14.67 -3.21 30.74
N LEU A 325 15.04 -3.87 29.64
CA LEU A 325 14.47 -3.58 28.33
C LEU A 325 13.01 -4.07 28.31
N ARG A 326 12.07 -3.15 28.13
CA ARG A 326 10.63 -3.43 28.07
C ARG A 326 10.12 -3.17 26.67
N TYR A 327 9.15 -3.96 26.24
CA TYR A 327 8.45 -3.77 24.99
C TYR A 327 7.03 -4.32 25.12
N ASP A 328 6.09 -3.76 24.37
CA ASP A 328 4.69 -4.18 24.41
C ASP A 328 4.40 -5.29 23.40
N THR A 329 5.01 -5.21 22.22
CA THR A 329 4.76 -6.16 21.13
C THR A 329 6.06 -6.63 20.50
N ILE A 330 6.10 -7.92 20.14
CA ILE A 330 7.18 -8.56 19.40
C ILE A 330 6.63 -9.21 18.12
N GLU A 331 7.35 -9.03 17.02
CA GLU A 331 6.98 -9.52 15.69
C GLU A 331 8.19 -10.15 14.98
N LEU A 332 7.96 -11.25 14.28
CA LEU A 332 8.89 -11.78 13.29
C LEU A 332 8.58 -11.09 11.96
N TYR A 333 9.52 -10.31 11.43
CA TYR A 333 9.30 -9.56 10.18
C TYR A 333 10.08 -10.11 8.99
N ASP A 334 11.10 -10.93 9.23
CA ASP A 334 11.97 -11.49 8.20
C ASP A 334 12.56 -12.83 8.66
N SER A 335 12.86 -13.70 7.71
CA SER A 335 13.56 -14.97 7.93
C SER A 335 14.35 -15.32 6.69
N LEU A 336 15.65 -15.52 6.86
CA LEU A 336 16.57 -15.76 5.75
C LEU A 336 17.42 -17.00 5.99
N GLU A 337 17.45 -17.89 4.99
CA GLU A 337 18.30 -19.07 4.96
C GLU A 337 18.99 -19.12 3.60
N ILE A 338 20.27 -18.75 3.54
CA ILE A 338 21.05 -18.71 2.30
C ILE A 338 22.40 -19.39 2.53
N GLY A 339 22.58 -20.57 1.92
CA GLY A 339 23.78 -21.37 2.11
C GLY A 339 23.95 -21.72 3.58
N ASP A 340 25.08 -21.33 4.16
CA ASP A 340 25.42 -21.58 5.56
C ASP A 340 24.91 -20.47 6.50
N TYR A 341 24.28 -19.42 5.98
CA TYR A 341 23.78 -18.28 6.76
C TYR A 341 22.29 -18.43 7.08
N HIS A 342 21.97 -18.35 8.37
CA HIS A 342 20.60 -18.37 8.88
C HIS A 342 20.34 -17.12 9.74
N SER A 343 19.20 -16.46 9.54
CA SER A 343 18.80 -15.31 10.37
C SER A 343 17.28 -15.19 10.54
N ILE A 344 16.88 -14.59 11.66
CA ILE A 344 15.52 -14.12 11.92
C ILE A 344 15.51 -12.63 12.25
N GLY A 345 14.64 -11.88 11.58
CA GLY A 345 14.40 -10.47 11.83
C GLY A 345 13.29 -10.26 12.85
N ILE A 346 13.61 -9.55 13.92
CA ILE A 346 12.75 -9.33 15.08
C ILE A 346 12.49 -7.83 15.24
N ARG A 347 11.22 -7.47 15.38
CA ARG A 347 10.77 -6.10 15.64
C ARG A 347 10.14 -6.02 17.02
N LEU A 348 10.64 -5.11 17.84
CA LEU A 348 10.05 -4.74 19.13
C LEU A 348 9.31 -3.41 18.96
N LYS A 349 8.11 -3.29 19.52
CA LYS A 349 7.31 -2.04 19.50
C LYS A 349 7.05 -1.53 20.92
N ALA A 350 6.95 -0.20 21.04
CA ALA A 350 6.88 0.53 22.30
C ALA A 350 8.01 0.11 23.24
N LEU A 351 9.24 0.27 22.76
CA LEU A 351 10.45 -0.11 23.49
C LEU A 351 10.73 0.93 24.58
N GLN A 352 11.12 0.47 25.77
CA GLN A 352 11.54 1.34 26.87
C GLN A 352 12.76 0.76 27.60
N LEU A 353 13.72 1.63 27.90
CA LEU A 353 14.86 1.33 28.76
C LEU A 353 15.11 2.51 29.71
N GLY A 354 14.82 2.30 31.00
CA GLY A 354 14.81 3.40 31.97
C GLY A 354 13.80 4.47 31.57
N ASP A 355 14.28 5.71 31.42
CA ASP A 355 13.48 6.86 31.02
C ASP A 355 13.42 7.07 29.49
N CYS A 356 14.20 6.31 28.72
CA CYS A 356 14.19 6.39 27.27
C CYS A 356 13.11 5.48 26.69
N SER A 357 12.33 6.00 25.74
CA SER A 357 11.28 5.27 25.03
C SER A 357 11.38 5.46 23.52
N TRP A 358 11.13 4.40 22.77
CA TRP A 358 11.17 4.39 21.30
C TRP A 358 9.94 3.68 20.72
N ALA A 359 9.50 4.12 19.54
CA ALA A 359 8.32 3.55 18.89
C ALA A 359 8.55 2.10 18.46
N ASP A 360 9.69 1.81 17.84
CA ASP A 360 10.10 0.46 17.49
C ASP A 360 11.63 0.31 17.47
N MET A 361 12.09 -0.94 17.43
CA MET A 361 13.47 -1.32 17.19
C MET A 361 13.53 -2.62 16.42
N ASP A 362 14.29 -2.62 15.33
CA ASP A 362 14.56 -3.79 14.51
C ASP A 362 15.97 -4.33 14.81
N TYR A 363 16.09 -5.65 14.87
CA TYR A 363 17.37 -6.35 14.91
C TYR A 363 17.24 -7.75 14.30
N ARG A 364 18.36 -8.36 13.91
CA ARG A 364 18.40 -9.76 13.49
C ARG A 364 19.22 -10.59 14.47
N LEU A 365 18.69 -11.76 14.79
CA LEU A 365 19.45 -12.84 15.40
C LEU A 365 19.91 -13.76 14.28
N ALA A 366 21.22 -13.94 14.14
CA ALA A 366 21.81 -14.67 13.02
C ALA A 366 22.89 -15.65 13.46
N THR A 367 23.17 -16.62 12.61
CA THR A 367 24.25 -17.59 12.78
C THR A 367 24.78 -18.03 11.41
N VAL A 368 26.07 -18.40 11.38
CA VAL A 368 26.68 -19.09 10.25
C VAL A 368 27.00 -20.51 10.70
N SER A 369 26.48 -21.50 9.98
CA SER A 369 26.62 -22.92 10.30
C SER A 369 27.19 -23.67 9.11
N GLU A 370 28.44 -24.10 9.22
CA GLU A 370 29.06 -24.93 8.18
C GLU A 370 28.38 -26.31 8.11
N PRO A 371 28.32 -26.96 6.93
CA PRO A 371 27.68 -28.27 6.79
C PRO A 371 28.28 -29.33 7.72
N GLY A 372 27.44 -29.97 8.54
CA GLY A 372 27.85 -31.03 9.48
C GLY A 372 28.22 -30.54 10.89
N ASN A 373 28.14 -29.23 11.13
CA ASN A 373 28.42 -28.61 12.41
C ASN A 373 27.15 -28.18 13.16
N ALA A 374 27.30 -27.71 14.41
CA ALA A 374 26.20 -27.20 15.23
C ALA A 374 25.66 -25.86 14.71
N PHE A 375 24.36 -25.64 14.89
CA PHE A 375 23.63 -24.44 14.43
C PHE A 375 24.16 -23.13 15.03
N ASP A 376 24.75 -23.15 16.22
CA ASP A 376 25.13 -21.96 17.00
C ASP A 376 26.62 -21.62 16.99
N GLN A 377 27.37 -22.11 15.99
CA GLN A 377 28.83 -21.92 15.93
C GLN A 377 29.28 -20.46 15.86
N HIS A 378 28.58 -19.64 15.08
CA HIS A 378 28.94 -18.24 14.86
C HIS A 378 27.74 -17.33 15.09
N PRO A 379 27.29 -17.17 16.35
CA PRO A 379 26.16 -16.32 16.69
C PRO A 379 26.48 -14.86 16.40
N ARG A 380 25.49 -14.14 15.90
CA ARG A 380 25.57 -12.71 15.56
C ARG A 380 24.29 -12.00 15.96
N LEU A 381 24.45 -10.75 16.40
CA LEU A 381 23.39 -9.77 16.40
C LEU A 381 23.67 -8.74 15.32
N GLU A 382 22.68 -8.46 14.49
CA GLU A 382 22.80 -7.47 13.43
C GLU A 382 21.76 -6.37 13.63
N PHE A 383 22.19 -5.12 13.51
CA PHE A 383 21.35 -3.95 13.67
C PHE A 383 21.33 -3.15 12.35
N PRO A 384 20.19 -3.06 11.67
CA PRO A 384 20.06 -2.24 10.45
C PRO A 384 20.24 -0.75 10.74
N GLU A 385 20.44 0.06 9.71
CA GLU A 385 20.63 1.52 9.83
C GLU A 385 19.51 2.24 10.58
N LYS A 386 18.25 1.78 10.43
CA LYS A 386 17.09 2.33 11.16
C LYS A 386 17.28 2.28 12.69
N THR A 387 18.06 1.34 13.19
CA THR A 387 18.34 1.19 14.63
C THR A 387 19.19 2.33 15.19
N SER A 388 19.74 3.22 14.35
CA SER A 388 20.47 4.41 14.79
C SER A 388 19.66 5.40 15.64
N GLU A 389 18.31 5.33 15.58
CA GLU A 389 17.43 6.07 16.49
C GLU A 389 17.52 5.59 17.96
N VAL A 390 17.88 4.32 18.14
CA VAL A 390 18.03 3.65 19.44
C VAL A 390 19.51 3.58 19.85
N LEU A 391 20.38 3.11 18.93
CA LEU A 391 21.82 2.98 19.12
C LEU A 391 22.54 4.20 18.53
N ARG A 392 22.91 5.17 19.36
CA ARG A 392 23.40 6.48 18.89
C ARG A 392 24.79 6.43 18.29
N SER A 393 25.61 5.47 18.73
CA SER A 393 26.93 5.17 18.20
C SER A 393 26.88 4.12 17.08
N TRP A 394 25.74 3.92 16.43
CA TRP A 394 25.61 3.01 15.29
C TRP A 394 26.57 3.39 14.15
N PHE A 395 27.19 2.38 13.55
CA PHE A 395 28.00 2.52 12.35
C PHE A 395 27.89 1.25 11.48
N ALA A 396 28.05 1.41 10.17
CA ALA A 396 28.11 0.27 9.26
C ALA A 396 29.45 -0.45 9.40
N GLU A 397 29.42 -1.64 10.02
CA GLU A 397 30.57 -2.54 10.10
C GLU A 397 30.69 -3.36 8.81
N SER A 398 29.55 -3.87 8.34
CA SER A 398 29.43 -4.64 7.10
C SER A 398 28.67 -3.82 6.06
N LYS A 399 29.27 -3.68 4.87
CA LYS A 399 28.71 -3.00 3.70
C LYS A 399 28.66 -3.97 2.53
N ASP A 400 27.65 -4.84 2.55
CA ASP A 400 27.42 -5.81 1.48
C ASP A 400 26.18 -5.43 0.67
N GLU A 401 25.88 -6.20 -0.38
CA GLU A 401 24.64 -6.07 -1.18
C GLU A 401 23.34 -6.20 -0.35
N ARG A 402 23.45 -6.65 0.91
CA ARG A 402 22.34 -6.91 1.86
C ARG A 402 21.96 -5.72 2.75
N SER A 403 22.46 -4.51 2.45
CA SER A 403 22.36 -3.25 3.22
C SER A 403 23.36 -3.08 4.36
N ASP A 404 23.64 -1.80 4.67
CA ASP A 404 24.56 -1.38 5.73
C ASP A 404 24.01 -1.82 7.10
N ARG A 405 24.84 -2.53 7.87
CA ARG A 405 24.48 -3.04 9.20
C ARG A 405 25.63 -2.96 10.19
N LEU A 406 25.28 -2.74 11.45
CA LEU A 406 26.18 -2.96 12.57
C LEU A 406 26.09 -4.45 12.95
N GLU A 407 27.19 -5.18 12.83
CA GLU A 407 27.24 -6.60 13.17
C GLU A 407 28.06 -6.81 14.44
N LEU A 408 27.50 -7.51 15.43
CA LEU A 408 28.19 -7.93 16.64
C LEU A 408 28.28 -9.47 16.67
N SER A 409 29.48 -9.98 16.41
CA SER A 409 29.78 -11.42 16.43
C SER A 409 30.12 -11.93 17.84
N PHE A 410 29.58 -13.09 18.20
CA PHE A 410 29.76 -13.78 19.49
C PHE A 410 30.51 -15.12 19.30
N ALA A 411 31.70 -15.09 18.71
CA ALA A 411 32.46 -16.30 18.40
C ALA A 411 33.92 -16.21 18.88
N GLN A 412 34.59 -17.37 18.93
CA GLN A 412 36.04 -17.47 19.13
C GLN A 412 36.79 -16.69 18.01
N PRO A 413 37.98 -16.14 18.28
CA PRO A 413 38.79 -16.31 19.51
C PRO A 413 38.45 -15.33 20.64
N ASN A 414 37.79 -14.20 20.35
CA ASN A 414 37.60 -13.11 21.33
C ASN A 414 36.29 -13.20 22.12
N MET A 415 35.47 -14.23 21.87
CA MET A 415 34.14 -14.48 22.45
C MET A 415 33.09 -13.42 22.07
N ILE A 416 33.46 -12.15 21.98
CA ILE A 416 32.68 -11.04 21.41
C ILE A 416 33.64 -10.21 20.55
N ASP A 417 33.19 -9.71 19.40
CA ASP A 417 33.96 -8.73 18.63
C ASP A 417 34.30 -7.49 19.49
N THR A 418 35.52 -7.44 20.00
CA THR A 418 35.98 -6.38 20.89
C THR A 418 36.15 -5.05 20.18
N ARG A 419 36.40 -5.06 18.87
CA ARG A 419 36.57 -3.83 18.10
C ARG A 419 35.21 -3.13 17.97
N VAL A 420 34.20 -3.88 17.54
CA VAL A 420 32.83 -3.36 17.44
C VAL A 420 32.31 -2.99 18.83
N TRP A 421 32.49 -3.87 19.82
CA TRP A 421 32.04 -3.61 21.19
C TRP A 421 32.63 -2.34 21.80
N ASN A 422 33.91 -2.05 21.57
CA ASN A 422 34.57 -0.88 22.12
C ASN A 422 34.31 0.41 21.33
N ALA A 423 33.82 0.30 20.09
CA ALA A 423 33.39 1.45 19.29
C ALA A 423 32.02 1.99 19.73
N LEU A 424 31.21 1.16 20.38
CA LEU A 424 29.93 1.56 20.96
C LEU A 424 30.13 2.32 22.28
N ASP A 425 29.30 3.33 22.51
CA ASP A 425 29.29 4.06 23.77
C ASP A 425 28.74 3.22 24.94
N GLY A 426 28.71 3.79 26.14
CA GLY A 426 28.23 3.09 27.34
C GLY A 426 26.74 2.74 27.30
N ASP A 427 25.92 3.64 26.75
CA ASP A 427 24.46 3.53 26.74
C ASP A 427 23.99 2.51 25.70
N ASP A 428 24.63 2.50 24.52
CA ASP A 428 24.41 1.52 23.46
C ASP A 428 24.83 0.12 23.92
N ARG A 429 25.98 0.00 24.59
CA ARG A 429 26.40 -1.27 25.20
C ARG A 429 25.40 -1.75 26.23
N LEU A 430 24.89 -0.86 27.10
CA LEU A 430 23.86 -1.21 28.07
C LEU A 430 22.58 -1.68 27.37
N THR A 431 22.15 -0.99 26.31
CA THR A 431 20.97 -1.35 25.51
C THR A 431 21.11 -2.75 24.92
N ILE A 432 22.26 -3.07 24.32
CA ILE A 432 22.55 -4.41 23.78
C ILE A 432 22.60 -5.46 24.90
N VAL A 433 23.18 -5.15 26.06
CA VAL A 433 23.19 -6.06 27.23
C VAL A 433 21.75 -6.38 27.66
N CYS A 434 20.88 -5.37 27.79
CA CYS A 434 19.49 -5.55 28.20
C CYS A 434 18.67 -6.29 27.12
N LEU A 435 18.98 -6.07 25.84
CA LEU A 435 18.42 -6.86 24.73
C LEU A 435 18.80 -8.33 24.87
N ILE A 436 20.09 -8.63 25.05
CA ILE A 436 20.59 -10.00 25.22
C ILE A 436 19.98 -10.67 26.46
N ALA A 437 19.83 -9.92 27.56
CA ALA A 437 19.26 -10.44 28.79
C ALA A 437 17.81 -10.95 28.62
N SER A 438 17.05 -10.31 27.72
CA SER A 438 15.64 -10.62 27.43
C SER A 438 15.43 -11.58 26.25
N LEU A 439 16.49 -12.00 25.54
CA LEU A 439 16.38 -12.86 24.35
C LEU A 439 15.61 -14.17 24.57
N ASP A 440 15.80 -14.86 25.69
CA ASP A 440 15.08 -16.13 25.94
C ASP A 440 13.56 -15.89 26.05
N THR A 441 13.15 -14.83 26.76
CA THR A 441 11.73 -14.43 26.83
C THR A 441 11.18 -14.05 25.47
N GLN A 442 11.94 -13.29 24.68
CA GLN A 442 11.57 -12.91 23.31
C GLN A 442 11.38 -14.15 22.42
N MET A 443 12.30 -15.13 22.50
CA MET A 443 12.20 -16.36 21.73
C MET A 443 11.03 -17.24 22.18
N MET A 444 10.72 -17.31 23.48
CA MET A 444 9.53 -18.01 23.98
C MET A 444 8.24 -17.40 23.41
N GLU A 445 8.15 -16.07 23.37
CA GLU A 445 6.98 -15.35 22.83
C GLU A 445 6.80 -15.56 21.33
N LEU A 446 7.89 -15.44 20.57
CA LEU A 446 7.87 -15.73 19.13
C LEU A 446 7.50 -17.19 18.85
N GLN A 447 8.05 -18.14 19.61
CA GLN A 447 7.69 -19.55 19.50
C GLN A 447 6.20 -19.78 19.74
N GLN A 448 5.59 -19.14 20.74
CA GLN A 448 4.16 -19.28 21.00
C GLN A 448 3.30 -18.66 19.90
N LYS A 449 3.70 -17.49 19.39
CA LYS A 449 2.97 -16.73 18.37
C LYS A 449 3.04 -17.39 16.99
N TYR A 450 4.18 -18.00 16.67
CA TYR A 450 4.50 -18.55 15.34
C TYR A 450 4.78 -20.07 15.39
N LEU A 451 4.14 -20.79 16.32
CA LEU A 451 4.38 -22.20 16.59
C LEU A 451 4.19 -23.11 15.36
N TYR A 452 3.27 -22.74 14.47
CA TYR A 452 2.92 -23.52 13.28
C TYR A 452 3.72 -23.11 12.03
N GLU A 453 4.41 -21.95 12.06
CA GLU A 453 5.16 -21.44 10.91
C GLU A 453 6.59 -21.97 10.88
N ARG A 454 7.14 -22.38 12.03
CA ARG A 454 8.51 -22.87 12.16
C ARG A 454 8.64 -23.96 13.23
N SER A 455 9.49 -24.94 12.98
CA SER A 455 9.78 -26.06 13.90
C SER A 455 11.14 -25.97 14.57
N ASP A 456 12.02 -25.06 14.14
CA ASP A 456 13.41 -24.92 14.57
C ASP A 456 13.61 -23.94 15.74
N TRP A 457 12.53 -23.52 16.41
CA TRP A 457 12.57 -22.60 17.54
C TRP A 457 13.55 -23.01 18.66
N GLN A 458 13.74 -24.32 18.87
CA GLN A 458 14.67 -24.81 19.87
C GLN A 458 16.13 -24.44 19.55
N SER A 459 16.50 -24.43 18.26
CA SER A 459 17.83 -24.00 17.80
C SER A 459 18.04 -22.51 18.05
N TRP A 460 17.04 -21.68 17.74
CA TRP A 460 17.07 -20.23 18.00
C TRP A 460 17.12 -19.88 19.49
N ARG A 461 16.39 -20.62 20.33
CA ARG A 461 16.47 -20.49 21.79
C ARG A 461 17.85 -20.86 22.34
N HIS A 462 18.45 -21.92 21.80
CA HIS A 462 19.81 -22.30 22.16
C HIS A 462 20.81 -21.21 21.76
N LEU A 463 20.71 -20.67 20.54
CA LEU A 463 21.53 -19.58 20.05
C LEU A 463 21.47 -18.34 20.96
N GLY A 464 20.27 -17.91 21.34
CA GLY A 464 20.08 -16.79 22.28
C GLY A 464 20.69 -17.06 23.67
N SER A 465 20.56 -18.30 24.16
CA SER A 465 21.17 -18.73 25.43
C SER A 465 22.70 -18.73 25.35
N SER A 466 23.27 -19.17 24.23
CA SER A 466 24.72 -19.17 23.95
C SER A 466 25.28 -17.74 23.95
N ILE A 467 24.61 -16.80 23.27
CA ILE A 467 24.99 -15.37 23.28
C ILE A 467 24.99 -14.80 24.71
N LYS A 468 23.94 -15.08 25.49
CA LYS A 468 23.83 -14.63 26.89
C LYS A 468 24.95 -15.19 27.77
N ALA A 469 25.28 -16.48 27.62
CA ALA A 469 26.35 -17.13 28.36
C ALA A 469 27.74 -16.56 28.01
N ILE A 470 27.98 -16.25 26.74
CA ILE A 470 29.21 -15.61 26.25
C ILE A 470 29.38 -14.23 26.89
N LEU A 471 28.33 -13.41 26.90
CA LEU A 471 28.35 -12.08 27.51
C LEU A 471 28.64 -12.13 29.01
N ALA A 472 28.01 -13.06 29.74
CA ALA A 472 28.21 -13.24 31.17
C ALA A 472 29.64 -13.67 31.55
N ARG A 473 30.31 -14.44 30.69
CA ARG A 473 31.72 -14.83 30.90
C ARG A 473 32.64 -13.61 30.75
N LYS A 474 32.45 -12.79 29.72
CA LYS A 474 33.27 -11.59 29.47
C LYS A 474 33.15 -10.55 30.59
N SER A 475 31.96 -10.35 31.14
CA SER A 475 31.76 -9.43 32.27
C SER A 475 32.48 -9.91 33.54
N THR A 476 32.45 -11.23 33.80
CA THR A 476 33.13 -11.84 34.94
C THR A 476 34.66 -11.77 34.82
N GLU A 477 35.22 -11.97 33.62
CA GLU A 477 36.66 -11.83 33.35
C GLU A 477 37.13 -10.39 33.53
N SER A 478 36.36 -9.41 33.05
CA SER A 478 36.66 -7.98 33.20
C SER A 478 36.66 -7.54 34.67
N GLN A 479 35.72 -8.06 35.48
CA GLN A 479 35.69 -7.78 36.93
C GLN A 479 36.85 -8.43 37.70
N LYS A 480 37.34 -9.60 37.26
CA LYS A 480 38.52 -10.24 37.85
C LYS A 480 39.81 -9.48 37.53
N LEU A 481 39.93 -8.94 36.32
CA LEU A 481 41.07 -8.12 35.88
C LEU A 481 41.12 -6.73 36.54
N GLN A 482 39.99 -6.19 37.00
CA GLN A 482 39.94 -4.93 37.76
C GLN A 482 40.21 -5.09 39.27
N LYS A 483 40.15 -6.32 39.80
CA LYS A 483 40.40 -6.64 41.21
C LYS A 483 41.78 -7.25 41.47
N ALA A 484 42.51 -7.59 40.42
CA ALA A 484 43.92 -7.99 40.44
C ALA A 484 44.79 -6.76 40.15
#